data_AF-A0A228IJ82-F1
#
_entry.id   AF-A0A228IJ82-F1
#
_cell.length_a   1.000
_cell.length_b   1.000
_cell.length_c   1.000
_cell.angle_alpha   90.00
_cell.angle_beta   90.00
_cell.angle_gamma   90.00
#
_symmetry.space_group_name_H-M   'P 1'
#
loop_
_entity.id
_entity.type
_entity.pdbx_description
1 polymer ?
#
loop_
_entity_poly.entity_id
_entity_poly.type
_entity_poly.pdbx_seq_one_letter_code
_entity_poly.pdbx_strand_id
1 'polypeptide(L)'
;MVYSLTHSLAMKKVGDRLKELLHAHPNYGERGQSKLSRDTGVPQPTISRILRGGSVPEMETLAALAIPFGVTCEWLLTERGPKFVAELYAPQPHDRTAEPPRPLPPHVQKLISEIKRASEVGVSEEVFAAVTTLLRSIPTQENSVDDGDLPHLQP
;
A
#
# COMPACT_ATOMS: atom_id res chain seq x y z
N MET A 1 26.71 -15.67 -31.10
CA MET A 1 27.54 -14.58 -30.58
C MET A 1 27.12 -14.31 -29.16
N VAL A 2 27.99 -14.66 -28.23
CA VAL A 2 27.74 -14.61 -26.79
C VAL A 2 28.06 -13.19 -26.35
N TYR A 3 27.04 -12.38 -26.07
CA TYR A 3 27.27 -11.01 -25.62
C TYR A 3 27.90 -11.05 -24.23
N SER A 4 29.13 -10.55 -24.18
CA SER A 4 30.02 -10.48 -23.03
C SER A 4 29.28 -10.02 -21.77
N LEU A 5 29.01 -10.97 -20.86
CA LEU A 5 28.51 -10.76 -19.50
C LEU A 5 29.64 -10.23 -18.60
N THR A 6 30.26 -9.12 -19.02
CA THR A 6 31.28 -8.37 -18.28
C THR A 6 30.97 -6.88 -18.33
N HIS A 7 29.69 -6.51 -18.45
CA HIS A 7 29.24 -5.16 -18.14
C HIS A 7 29.14 -5.02 -16.62
N SER A 8 30.31 -4.80 -16.00
CA SER A 8 30.51 -4.03 -14.77
C SER A 8 29.46 -4.21 -13.67
N LEU A 9 29.79 -5.03 -12.66
CA LEU A 9 29.20 -5.06 -11.31
C LEU A 9 29.42 -3.75 -10.53
N ALA A 10 29.35 -2.60 -11.19
CA ALA A 10 29.14 -1.32 -10.53
C ALA A 10 27.64 -1.22 -10.28
N MET A 11 27.22 -1.36 -9.03
CA MET A 11 25.83 -1.10 -8.60
C MET A 11 25.37 0.18 -9.29
N LYS A 12 24.29 0.14 -10.08
CA LYS A 12 23.81 1.33 -10.80
C LYS A 12 23.62 2.46 -9.77
N LYS A 13 23.87 3.71 -10.15
CA LYS A 13 23.52 4.82 -9.27
C LYS A 13 22.03 5.11 -9.41
N VAL A 14 21.47 5.86 -8.44
CA VAL A 14 20.07 6.32 -8.51
C VAL A 14 19.78 7.03 -9.83
N GLY A 15 20.73 7.83 -10.30
CA GLY A 15 20.66 8.52 -11.60
C GLY A 15 20.51 7.58 -12.79
N ASP A 16 21.25 6.46 -12.82
CA ASP A 16 21.20 5.51 -13.91
C ASP A 16 19.84 4.80 -13.97
N ARG A 17 19.31 4.40 -12.80
CA ARG A 17 17.97 3.80 -12.68
C ARG A 17 16.87 4.79 -13.07
N LEU A 18 16.96 6.04 -12.63
CA LEU A 18 15.99 7.07 -13.00
C LEU A 18 16.04 7.36 -14.51
N LYS A 19 17.24 7.35 -15.12
CA LYS A 19 17.41 7.51 -16.56
C LYS A 19 16.76 6.36 -17.34
N GLU A 20 16.92 5.14 -16.87
CA GLU A 20 16.26 3.95 -17.44
C GLU A 20 14.74 4.10 -17.41
N LEU A 21 14.17 4.53 -16.28
CA LEU A 21 12.73 4.77 -16.14
C LEU A 21 12.24 5.88 -17.08
N LEU A 22 12.97 6.99 -17.19
CA LEU A 22 12.62 8.08 -18.11
C LEU A 22 12.57 7.62 -19.58
N HIS A 23 13.51 6.76 -19.99
CA HIS A 23 13.56 6.25 -21.35
C HIS A 23 12.50 5.18 -21.63
N ALA A 24 12.23 4.31 -20.65
CA ALA A 24 11.27 3.21 -20.80
C ALA A 24 9.82 3.69 -20.71
N HIS A 25 9.56 4.79 -19.99
CA HIS A 25 8.21 5.25 -19.74
C HIS A 25 7.66 6.07 -20.92
N PRO A 26 6.51 5.68 -21.51
CA PRO A 26 5.99 6.29 -22.74
C PRO A 26 5.71 7.80 -22.60
N ASN A 27 5.42 8.26 -21.39
CA ASN A 27 5.09 9.66 -21.12
C ASN A 27 6.31 10.59 -21.00
N TYR A 28 7.54 10.07 -20.88
CA TYR A 28 8.71 10.86 -20.47
C TYR A 28 9.87 10.89 -21.48
N GLY A 29 9.62 10.77 -22.79
CA GLY A 29 10.66 10.72 -23.85
C GLY A 29 11.72 11.85 -23.89
N GLU A 30 11.92 12.53 -25.04
CA GLU A 30 13.05 13.48 -25.18
C GLU A 30 13.02 14.65 -24.18
N ARG A 31 11.83 15.04 -23.71
CA ARG A 31 11.62 16.11 -22.71
C ARG A 31 11.30 15.58 -21.32
N GLY A 32 11.75 14.37 -21.01
CA GLY A 32 11.43 13.65 -19.76
C GLY A 32 11.70 14.43 -18.49
N GLN A 33 12.83 15.13 -18.39
CA GLN A 33 13.19 15.86 -17.17
C GLN A 33 12.26 17.03 -16.87
N SER A 34 11.92 17.84 -17.89
CA SER A 34 11.03 19.00 -17.71
C SER A 34 9.61 18.56 -17.35
N LYS A 35 9.15 17.46 -17.94
CA LYS A 35 7.84 16.89 -17.60
C LYS A 35 7.85 16.28 -16.20
N LEU A 36 8.86 15.46 -15.87
CA LEU A 36 9.00 14.86 -14.55
C LEU A 36 9.09 15.93 -13.45
N SER A 37 9.75 17.06 -13.73
CA SER A 37 9.80 18.20 -12.82
C SER A 37 8.40 18.77 -12.51
N ARG A 38 7.54 18.88 -13.52
CA ARG A 38 6.15 19.33 -13.34
C ARG A 38 5.30 18.32 -12.58
N ASP A 39 5.49 17.04 -12.88
CA ASP A 39 4.68 15.96 -12.31
C ASP A 39 5.06 15.65 -10.84
N THR A 40 6.32 15.92 -10.46
CA THR A 40 6.86 15.60 -9.12
C THR A 40 7.08 16.81 -8.23
N GLY A 41 7.06 18.03 -8.78
CA GLY A 41 7.47 19.25 -8.07
C GLY A 41 8.97 19.37 -7.83
N VAL A 42 9.77 18.36 -8.16
CA VAL A 42 11.23 18.40 -8.01
C VAL A 42 11.83 19.30 -9.09
N PRO A 43 12.68 20.30 -8.74
CA PRO A 43 13.25 21.20 -9.74
C PRO A 43 14.07 20.44 -10.80
N GLN A 44 13.90 20.78 -12.08
CA GLN A 44 14.66 20.18 -13.17
C GLN A 44 16.20 20.19 -12.96
N PRO A 45 16.83 21.25 -12.40
CA PRO A 45 18.26 21.23 -12.08
C PRO A 45 18.64 20.13 -11.08
N THR A 46 17.76 19.85 -10.11
CA THR A 46 17.93 18.77 -9.14
C THR A 46 17.86 17.41 -9.82
N ILE A 47 16.86 17.19 -10.68
CA ILE A 47 16.73 15.96 -11.49
C ILE A 47 17.98 15.76 -12.36
N SER A 48 18.44 16.82 -13.03
CA SER A 48 19.64 16.79 -13.87
C SER A 48 20.89 16.40 -13.07
N ARG A 49 21.05 16.91 -11.84
CA ARG A 49 22.16 16.56 -10.93
C ARG A 49 22.11 15.09 -10.51
N ILE A 50 20.92 14.58 -10.18
CA ILE A 50 20.70 13.17 -9.82
C ILE A 50 21.08 12.26 -11.00
N LEU A 51 20.61 12.58 -12.21
CA LEU A 51 20.90 11.82 -13.43
C LEU A 51 22.39 11.79 -13.80
N ARG A 52 23.16 12.81 -13.42
CA ARG A 52 24.62 12.84 -13.58
C ARG A 52 25.38 12.10 -12.47
N GLY A 53 24.67 11.59 -11.46
CA GLY A 53 25.25 10.85 -10.33
C GLY A 53 25.99 11.74 -9.33
N GLY A 54 25.62 13.02 -9.21
CA GLY A 54 26.30 13.99 -8.36
C GLY A 54 26.05 13.84 -6.86
N SER A 55 24.84 13.43 -6.46
CA SER A 55 24.46 13.24 -5.05
C SER A 55 23.31 12.25 -4.90
N VAL A 56 23.27 11.54 -3.77
CA VAL A 56 22.10 10.75 -3.38
C VAL A 56 20.98 11.73 -2.99
N PRO A 57 19.78 11.64 -3.58
CA PRO A 57 18.67 12.51 -3.22
C PRO A 57 18.16 12.23 -1.80
N GLU A 58 17.59 13.25 -1.17
CA GLU A 58 16.86 13.08 0.08
C GLU A 58 15.64 12.17 -0.11
N MET A 59 15.19 11.53 0.98
CA MET A 59 14.10 10.55 0.93
C MET A 59 12.81 11.16 0.35
N GLU A 60 12.50 12.41 0.67
CA GLU A 60 11.33 13.12 0.13
C GLU A 60 11.42 13.29 -1.39
N THR A 61 12.59 13.71 -1.88
CA THR A 61 12.86 13.84 -3.32
C THR A 61 12.81 12.49 -4.02
N LEU A 62 13.39 11.46 -3.40
CA LEU A 62 13.36 10.09 -3.93
C LEU A 62 11.93 9.57 -4.05
N ALA A 63 11.11 9.76 -3.02
CA ALA A 63 9.70 9.36 -3.00
C ALA A 63 8.91 10.08 -4.09
N ALA A 64 9.07 11.41 -4.21
CA ALA A 64 8.42 12.20 -5.25
C ALA A 64 8.79 11.69 -6.67
N LEU A 65 10.06 11.33 -6.90
CA LEU A 65 10.52 10.80 -8.18
C LEU A 65 10.05 9.37 -8.46
N ALA A 66 9.76 8.57 -7.43
CA ALA A 66 9.33 7.18 -7.57
C ALA A 66 7.85 7.05 -7.98
N ILE A 67 7.00 7.97 -7.49
CA ILE A 67 5.54 7.94 -7.67
C ILE A 67 5.12 7.84 -9.15
N PRO A 68 5.60 8.69 -10.09
CA PRO A 68 5.12 8.66 -11.47
C PRO A 68 5.44 7.37 -12.22
N PHE A 69 6.41 6.59 -11.74
CA PHE A 69 6.81 5.32 -12.33
C PHE A 69 6.23 4.10 -11.59
N GLY A 70 5.52 4.32 -10.48
CA GLY A 70 4.99 3.25 -9.64
C GLY A 70 6.06 2.32 -9.06
N VAL A 71 7.29 2.82 -8.89
CA VAL A 71 8.41 2.05 -8.35
C VAL A 71 8.58 2.27 -6.85
N THR A 72 9.24 1.34 -6.17
CA THR A 72 9.55 1.48 -4.75
C THR A 72 10.77 2.38 -4.53
N CYS A 73 10.78 3.13 -3.42
CA CYS A 73 11.95 3.95 -3.03
C CYS A 73 13.18 3.07 -2.78
N GLU A 74 12.99 1.90 -2.15
CA GLU A 74 14.07 0.96 -1.87
C GLU A 74 14.78 0.51 -3.15
N TRP A 75 14.01 0.10 -4.16
CA TRP A 75 14.57 -0.30 -5.45
C TRP A 75 15.24 0.85 -6.17
N LEU A 76 14.62 2.05 -6.18
CA LEU A 76 15.20 3.21 -6.84
C LEU A 76 16.52 3.64 -6.17
N LEU A 77 16.63 3.50 -4.85
CA LEU A 77 17.82 3.86 -4.10
C LEU A 77 18.93 2.80 -4.20
N THR A 78 18.58 1.53 -4.03
CA THR A 78 19.53 0.44 -3.75
C THR A 78 19.55 -0.67 -4.79
N GLU A 79 18.59 -0.69 -5.72
CA GLU A 79 18.35 -1.81 -6.67
C GLU A 79 17.97 -3.13 -5.98
N ARG A 80 17.54 -3.07 -4.71
CA ARG A 80 17.06 -4.22 -3.95
C ARG A 80 15.55 -4.20 -3.79
N GLY A 81 14.99 -5.36 -3.47
CA GLY A 81 13.56 -5.52 -3.24
C GLY A 81 12.72 -5.46 -4.52
N PRO A 82 11.39 -5.48 -4.37
CA PRO A 82 10.46 -5.39 -5.48
C PRO A 82 10.58 -4.04 -6.19
N LYS A 83 10.57 -4.08 -7.53
CA LYS A 83 10.74 -2.87 -8.34
C LYS A 83 9.46 -2.04 -8.29
N PHE A 84 8.32 -2.69 -8.48
CA PHE A 84 7.03 -2.02 -8.58
C PHE A 84 6.24 -2.15 -7.29
N VAL A 85 5.53 -1.09 -6.92
CA VAL A 85 4.64 -1.10 -5.74
C VAL A 85 3.56 -2.18 -5.89
N ALA A 86 3.10 -2.44 -7.11
CA ALA A 86 2.13 -3.50 -7.37
C ALA A 86 2.62 -4.90 -6.96
N GLU A 87 3.94 -5.16 -6.99
CA GLU A 87 4.52 -6.45 -6.59
C GLU A 87 4.46 -6.66 -5.07
N LEU A 88 4.45 -5.59 -4.28
CA LEU A 88 4.28 -5.66 -2.81
C LEU A 88 2.88 -6.13 -2.41
N TYR A 89 1.88 -5.81 -3.23
CA TYR A 89 0.47 -6.12 -2.99
C TYR A 89 -0.04 -7.23 -3.90
N ALA A 90 0.81 -7.79 -4.77
CA ALA A 90 0.45 -8.94 -5.55
C ALA A 90 0.11 -10.07 -4.57
N PRO A 91 -1.08 -10.70 -4.68
CA PRO A 91 -1.41 -11.85 -3.86
C PRO A 91 -0.38 -12.92 -4.16
N GLN A 92 0.56 -13.12 -3.24
CA GLN A 92 1.59 -14.12 -3.44
C GLN A 92 0.89 -15.47 -3.58
N PRO A 93 1.20 -16.28 -4.60
CA PRO A 93 0.69 -17.66 -4.70
C PRO A 93 1.15 -18.56 -3.53
N HIS A 94 1.93 -18.02 -2.61
CA HIS A 94 2.52 -18.70 -1.46
C HIS A 94 2.27 -17.95 -0.14
N ASP A 95 1.03 -17.48 0.08
CA ASP A 95 0.51 -17.28 1.44
C ASP A 95 -0.63 -18.27 1.74
N ARG A 96 -0.31 -19.55 1.48
CA ARG A 96 -0.97 -20.72 2.06
C ARG A 96 -0.08 -21.39 3.10
N THR A 97 0.93 -20.68 3.62
CA THR A 97 1.80 -21.20 4.69
C THR A 97 1.25 -20.72 6.04
N ALA A 98 0.17 -21.37 6.46
CA ALA A 98 -0.11 -21.73 7.84
C ALA A 98 -0.01 -20.62 8.93
N GLU A 99 -0.76 -19.54 8.82
CA GLU A 99 -1.58 -19.20 9.99
C GLU A 99 -2.82 -20.12 9.90
N PRO A 100 -3.09 -21.01 10.89
CA PRO A 100 -4.39 -21.65 10.93
C PRO A 100 -5.44 -20.53 10.89
N PRO A 101 -6.54 -20.68 10.13
CA PRO A 101 -7.57 -19.65 10.08
C PRO A 101 -7.90 -19.28 11.51
N ARG A 102 -7.56 -18.03 11.90
CA ARG A 102 -7.81 -17.57 13.27
C ARG A 102 -9.27 -17.88 13.54
N PRO A 103 -9.58 -18.70 14.57
CA PRO A 103 -10.96 -19.06 14.84
C PRO A 103 -11.74 -17.76 14.93
N LEU A 104 -12.77 -17.63 14.09
CA LEU A 104 -13.64 -16.46 14.16
C LEU A 104 -14.11 -16.33 15.61
N PRO A 105 -14.17 -15.13 16.19
CA PRO A 105 -14.67 -14.97 17.54
C PRO A 105 -16.04 -15.66 17.69
N PRO A 106 -16.36 -16.26 18.86
CA PRO A 106 -17.56 -17.08 19.03
C PRO A 106 -18.86 -16.39 18.60
N HIS A 107 -18.94 -15.07 18.80
CA HIS A 107 -20.09 -14.27 18.38
C HIS A 107 -20.25 -14.20 16.86
N VAL A 108 -19.14 -14.11 16.10
CA VAL A 108 -19.16 -14.12 14.63
C VAL A 108 -19.56 -15.49 14.10
N GLN A 109 -19.06 -16.58 14.70
CA GLN A 109 -19.47 -17.93 14.32
C GLN A 109 -20.96 -18.16 14.52
N LYS A 110 -21.51 -17.68 15.66
CA LYS A 110 -22.94 -17.76 15.97
C LYS A 110 -23.79 -16.97 14.97
N LEU A 111 -23.35 -15.76 14.60
CA LEU A 111 -24.03 -14.96 13.56
C LEU A 111 -24.04 -15.68 12.21
N ILE A 112 -22.90 -16.24 11.79
CA ILE A 112 -22.80 -16.98 10.53
C ILE A 112 -23.70 -18.21 10.53
N SER A 113 -23.76 -18.98 11.63
CA SER A 113 -24.67 -20.13 11.73
C SER A 113 -26.13 -19.73 11.66
N GLU A 114 -26.49 -18.60 12.26
CA GLU A 114 -27.86 -18.10 12.24
C GLU A 114 -28.27 -17.59 10.85
N ILE A 115 -27.36 -16.89 10.16
CA ILE A 115 -27.57 -16.44 8.77
C ILE A 115 -27.78 -17.63 7.83
N LYS A 116 -26.96 -18.68 7.96
CA LYS A 116 -27.11 -19.89 7.15
C LYS A 116 -28.45 -20.58 7.42
N ARG A 117 -28.83 -20.71 8.69
CA ARG A 117 -30.12 -21.30 9.09
C ARG A 117 -31.31 -20.48 8.56
N ALA A 118 -31.25 -19.16 8.63
CA ALA A 118 -32.28 -18.28 8.08
C ALA A 118 -32.39 -18.40 6.55
N SER A 119 -31.26 -18.59 5.86
CA SER A 119 -31.23 -18.84 4.42
C SER A 119 -31.87 -20.18 4.04
N GLU A 120 -31.65 -21.24 4.83
CA GLU A 120 -32.24 -22.56 4.61
C GLU A 120 -33.75 -22.59 4.84
N VAL A 121 -34.24 -21.78 5.80
CA VAL A 121 -35.67 -21.66 6.11
C VAL A 121 -36.41 -20.77 5.10
N GLY A 122 -35.69 -20.06 4.22
CA GLY A 122 -36.28 -19.21 3.19
C GLY A 122 -37.04 -18.03 3.78
N VAL A 123 -36.41 -17.30 4.70
CA VAL A 123 -37.02 -16.11 5.31
C VAL A 123 -37.37 -15.08 4.23
N SER A 124 -38.66 -14.74 4.13
CA SER A 124 -39.16 -13.72 3.21
C SER A 124 -38.56 -12.34 3.54
N GLU A 125 -38.31 -11.55 2.50
CA GLU A 125 -37.79 -10.18 2.60
C GLU A 125 -38.68 -9.28 3.49
N GLU A 126 -40.00 -9.52 3.51
CA GLU A 126 -40.94 -8.82 4.38
C GLU A 126 -40.70 -9.11 5.87
N VAL A 127 -40.38 -10.36 6.21
CA VAL A 127 -40.08 -10.78 7.58
C VAL A 127 -38.75 -10.16 8.02
N PHE A 128 -37.76 -10.15 7.14
CA PHE A 128 -36.47 -9.50 7.41
C PHE A 128 -36.64 -7.98 7.63
N ALA A 129 -37.47 -7.32 6.83
CA ALA A 129 -37.78 -5.89 6.99
C ALA A 129 -38.49 -5.59 8.31
N ALA A 130 -39.44 -6.43 8.74
CA ALA A 130 -40.12 -6.31 10.02
C ALA A 130 -39.15 -6.47 11.20
N VAL A 131 -38.27 -7.48 11.16
CA VAL A 131 -37.25 -7.70 12.18
C VAL A 131 -36.26 -6.54 12.23
N THR A 132 -35.82 -6.02 11.08
CA THR A 132 -34.92 -4.87 11.00
C THR A 132 -35.55 -3.61 11.63
N THR A 133 -36.84 -3.40 11.39
CA THR A 133 -37.60 -2.30 12.01
C THR A 133 -37.67 -2.46 13.53
N LEU A 134 -37.89 -3.68 14.02
CA LEU A 134 -37.91 -3.97 15.45
C LEU A 134 -36.53 -3.78 16.10
N LEU A 135 -35.45 -4.21 15.45
CA LEU A 135 -34.08 -4.01 15.95
C LEU A 135 -33.72 -2.53 16.11
N ARG A 136 -34.14 -1.67 15.17
CA ARG A 136 -33.95 -0.21 15.28
C ARG A 136 -34.75 0.44 16.41
N SER A 137 -35.78 -0.24 16.93
CA SER A 137 -36.58 0.25 18.05
C SER A 137 -36.01 -0.09 19.42
N ILE A 138 -34.97 -0.93 19.49
CA ILE A 138 -34.28 -1.25 20.75
C ILE A 138 -33.35 -0.07 21.08
N PRO A 139 -33.53 0.61 22.24
CA PRO A 139 -32.60 1.65 22.65
C PRO A 139 -31.22 1.03 22.94
N THR A 140 -30.18 1.60 22.34
CA THR A 140 -28.80 1.25 22.66
C THR A 140 -28.55 1.62 24.12
N GLN A 141 -28.53 0.66 25.04
CA GLN A 141 -28.00 0.92 26.38
C GLN A 141 -26.50 1.19 26.22
N GLU A 142 -26.12 2.46 26.24
CA GLU A 142 -24.79 2.87 26.62
C GLU A 142 -24.57 2.45 28.07
N ASN A 143 -23.89 1.32 28.28
CA ASN A 143 -23.18 1.12 29.54
C ASN A 143 -21.96 2.04 29.52
N SER A 144 -22.18 3.29 29.90
CA SER A 144 -21.14 4.16 30.45
C SER A 144 -20.69 3.58 31.79
N VAL A 145 -19.58 2.83 31.76
CA VAL A 145 -18.72 2.72 32.93
C VAL A 145 -17.56 3.67 32.69
N ASP A 146 -17.86 4.91 33.06
CA ASP A 146 -16.92 5.88 33.63
C ASP A 146 -16.08 5.20 34.70
N ASP A 147 -14.80 4.92 34.42
CA ASP A 147 -13.79 4.69 35.44
C ASP A 147 -12.39 4.91 34.84
N GLY A 148 -11.76 6.05 35.16
CA GLY A 148 -10.37 6.29 34.77
C GLY A 148 -9.84 7.72 34.82
N ASP A 149 -10.59 8.73 35.28
CA ASP A 149 -10.00 10.05 35.59
C ASP A 149 -9.33 10.01 36.97
N LEU A 150 -8.04 9.67 37.01
CA LEU A 150 -7.22 9.79 38.22
C LEU A 150 -6.74 11.24 38.39
N PRO A 151 -7.05 11.91 39.52
CA PRO A 151 -6.57 13.26 39.78
C PRO A 151 -5.07 13.24 40.13
N HIS A 152 -4.32 14.14 39.51
CA HIS A 152 -2.97 14.53 39.93
C HIS A 152 -3.01 15.20 41.31
N LEU A 153 -2.41 14.61 42.34
CA LEU A 153 -1.92 15.35 43.50
C LEU A 153 -0.64 14.71 44.07
N GLN A 154 0.39 15.56 44.17
CA GLN A 154 1.72 15.30 44.74
C GLN A 154 1.65 15.08 46.27
N PRO A 155 2.75 14.61 46.86
CA PRO A 155 3.54 15.51 47.70
C PRO A 155 4.95 15.77 47.20
#